data_AF-A0A7K1VYK3-F1
#
_entry.id   AF-A0A7K1VYK3-F1
#
_cell.length_a   1.000
_cell.length_b   1.000
_cell.length_c   1.000
_cell.angle_alpha   90.00
_cell.angle_beta   90.00
_cell.angle_gamma   90.00
#
_symmetry.space_group_name_H-M   'P 1'
#
loop_
_entity.id
_entity.type
_entity.pdbx_description
1 polymer ?
#
loop_
_entity_poly.entity_id
_entity_poly.type
_entity_poly.pdbx_seq_one_letter_code
_entity_poly.pdbx_strand_id
1 'polypeptide(L)'
;MERRTFLRTAVVGTSAAAFGGTLWRGAASAAPAQPAPGPYGALQAANGNGIQLPSGFTSRIIARSGQTVSATSYRWHSAPDGGATYADGTGWIYVSNAEVSSGSGGGASAVRFNSSGTVTSAYRILSGTNNNCAGGSTPWNTWLSCEEVTRGYVYETDPWGVKAAVQRPALGRFKHEAAAADADHGYIYLTEDETDGRFYRFRPNTWGNLSSGTLQVLVAGTATSGPVTWANVPDPAASSAQTRHQVSGAKVFNGGEGCFYAAGTCWFTTKGDNRVWAYNANTSSISLTYDASLVTGGSAPLTGVDNVTRAGSGDLYVAEDGGNMEICLITPDDTVAPFLRITGQSGSEITGPAFSPDGKRLYFSSQRGTSGSSSGGITYEVTGPFRS
;
A
#
# COMPACT_ATOMS: atom_id res chain seq x y z
N MET A 1 13.30 -2.32 21.23
CA MET A 1 12.50 -3.45 21.76
C MET A 1 11.23 -2.83 22.34
N GLU A 2 10.20 -2.71 21.52
CA GLU A 2 9.02 -1.90 21.83
C GLU A 2 8.10 -2.61 22.83
N ARG A 3 7.48 -1.83 23.73
CA ARG A 3 6.52 -2.29 24.75
C ARG A 3 5.38 -3.18 24.20
N ARG A 4 5.10 -3.15 22.89
CA ARG A 4 4.07 -3.95 22.22
C ARG A 4 4.45 -5.42 22.00
N THR A 5 5.73 -5.81 21.92
CA THR A 5 6.10 -7.24 21.77
C THR A 5 5.83 -8.02 23.07
N PHE A 6 6.07 -7.39 24.23
CA PHE A 6 5.99 -8.08 25.51
C PHE A 6 4.55 -8.40 25.96
N LEU A 7 3.56 -7.58 25.60
CA LEU A 7 2.16 -7.78 26.00
C LEU A 7 1.39 -8.77 25.11
N ARG A 8 2.02 -9.32 24.05
CA ARG A 8 1.41 -10.31 23.15
C ARG A 8 1.87 -11.76 23.38
N THR A 9 2.81 -12.01 24.30
CA THR A 9 3.53 -13.30 24.39
C THR A 9 3.46 -14.00 25.77
N ALA A 10 2.31 -13.98 26.44
CA ALA A 10 2.01 -14.92 27.52
C ALA A 10 0.59 -15.44 27.26
N VAL A 11 0.34 -16.73 26.99
CA VAL A 11 0.48 -17.84 27.94
C VAL A 11 0.63 -19.17 27.17
N VAL A 12 1.72 -19.91 27.41
CA VAL A 12 1.78 -21.37 27.24
C VAL A 12 2.52 -21.93 28.46
N GLY A 13 1.84 -22.72 29.30
CA GLY A 13 2.49 -23.47 30.39
C GLY A 13 1.64 -23.65 31.66
N THR A 14 1.02 -24.82 31.76
CA THR A 14 0.15 -25.41 32.80
C THR A 14 0.58 -25.33 34.27
N SER A 15 -0.38 -25.07 35.17
CA SER A 15 -0.67 -25.93 36.33
C SER A 15 -2.05 -25.61 36.93
N ALA A 16 -2.82 -26.66 37.24
CA ALA A 16 -4.18 -26.57 37.75
C ALA A 16 -4.23 -26.04 39.19
N ALA A 17 -4.95 -24.95 39.40
CA ALA A 17 -5.56 -24.61 40.69
C ALA A 17 -6.85 -23.82 40.42
N ALA A 18 -7.97 -24.39 40.85
CA ALA A 18 -9.29 -23.78 40.75
C ALA A 18 -9.37 -22.55 41.67
N PHE A 19 -9.52 -21.36 41.10
CA PHE A 19 -10.09 -20.20 41.79
C PHE A 19 -10.99 -19.42 40.82
N GLY A 20 -12.08 -18.91 41.38
CA GLY A 20 -13.30 -18.45 40.72
C GLY A 20 -13.15 -17.33 39.70
N GLY A 21 -14.23 -17.17 38.93
CA GLY A 21 -14.33 -16.38 37.71
C GLY A 21 -13.55 -15.07 37.69
N THR A 22 -12.59 -14.98 36.77
CA THR A 22 -12.09 -13.75 36.12
C THR A 22 -11.10 -14.02 34.97
N LEU A 23 -10.93 -15.27 34.50
CA LEU A 23 -9.91 -15.65 33.50
C LEU A 23 -10.41 -15.74 32.04
N TRP A 24 -11.54 -15.10 31.70
CA TRP A 24 -11.98 -14.92 30.30
C TRP A 24 -11.61 -13.53 29.74
N ARG A 25 -10.39 -13.05 30.03
CA ARG A 25 -9.74 -12.00 29.23
C ARG A 25 -8.70 -12.64 28.29
N GLY A 26 -9.14 -13.62 27.52
CA GLY A 26 -8.36 -14.13 26.39
C GLY A 26 -8.34 -13.05 25.31
N ALA A 27 -7.15 -12.53 25.00
CA ALA A 27 -6.89 -11.54 23.96
C ALA A 27 -7.86 -10.34 23.98
N ALA A 28 -7.59 -9.34 24.83
CA ALA A 28 -8.11 -8.01 24.58
C ALA A 28 -7.64 -7.57 23.20
N SER A 29 -8.50 -7.73 22.19
CA SER A 29 -8.28 -7.16 20.86
C SER A 29 -8.17 -5.66 21.09
N ALA A 30 -7.02 -5.07 20.74
CA ALA A 30 -6.88 -3.62 20.76
C ALA A 30 -8.00 -3.04 19.88
N ALA A 31 -8.72 -2.05 20.41
CA ALA A 31 -9.76 -1.40 19.64
C ALA A 31 -9.15 -0.72 18.40
N PRO A 32 -9.86 -0.66 17.27
CA PRO A 32 -9.39 0.06 16.08
C PRO A 32 -9.15 1.54 16.38
N ALA A 33 -8.28 2.17 15.58
CA ALA A 33 -7.92 3.57 15.73
C ALA A 33 -9.14 4.50 15.77
N GLN A 34 -9.07 5.51 16.63
CA GLN A 34 -10.15 6.50 16.84
C GLN A 34 -9.69 7.91 16.48
N PRO A 35 -10.61 8.81 16.08
CA PRO A 35 -10.25 10.18 15.75
C PRO A 35 -9.67 10.92 16.95
N ALA A 36 -8.51 11.53 16.78
CA ALA A 36 -7.91 12.46 17.73
C ALA A 36 -6.98 13.44 16.99
N PRO A 37 -6.52 14.54 17.62
CA PRO A 37 -5.55 15.43 16.99
C PRO A 37 -4.29 14.68 16.53
N GLY A 38 -3.99 14.79 15.24
CA GLY A 38 -2.78 14.19 14.67
C GLY A 38 -1.49 14.81 15.22
N PRO A 39 -0.37 14.10 15.16
CA PRO A 39 0.89 14.51 15.79
C PRO A 39 1.55 15.74 15.13
N TYR A 40 1.10 16.15 13.94
CA TYR A 40 1.63 17.30 13.21
C TYR A 40 0.78 18.58 13.39
N GLY A 41 -0.33 18.51 14.13
CA GLY A 41 -1.29 19.60 14.27
C GLY A 41 -2.28 19.68 13.10
N ALA A 42 -3.11 20.73 13.11
CA ALA A 42 -4.18 20.91 12.13
C ALA A 42 -3.66 21.31 10.74
N LEU A 43 -4.42 20.97 9.71
CA LEU A 43 -4.20 21.43 8.34
C LEU A 43 -4.35 22.96 8.24
N GLN A 44 -3.42 23.59 7.52
CA GLN A 44 -3.48 25.02 7.22
C GLN A 44 -4.26 25.29 5.93
N ALA A 45 -4.37 26.58 5.56
CA ALA A 45 -4.86 26.97 4.25
C ALA A 45 -4.03 26.32 3.13
N ALA A 46 -4.68 26.03 1.99
CA ALA A 46 -4.00 25.42 0.86
C ALA A 46 -2.86 26.31 0.35
N ASN A 47 -1.71 25.70 0.07
CA ASN A 47 -0.57 26.40 -0.52
C ASN A 47 -0.76 26.62 -2.04
N GLY A 48 0.25 27.18 -2.72
CA GLY A 48 0.20 27.46 -4.16
C GLY A 48 0.00 26.25 -5.08
N ASN A 49 0.13 25.02 -4.56
CA ASN A 49 -0.16 23.78 -5.29
C ASN A 49 -1.56 23.22 -4.98
N GLY A 50 -2.39 23.94 -4.20
CA GLY A 50 -3.70 23.49 -3.77
C GLY A 50 -3.69 22.48 -2.63
N ILE A 51 -2.58 22.33 -1.90
CA ILE A 51 -2.44 21.32 -0.84
C ILE A 51 -2.50 21.98 0.53
N GLN A 52 -3.41 21.52 1.38
CA GLN A 52 -3.45 21.82 2.80
C GLN A 52 -2.49 20.90 3.54
N LEU A 53 -1.58 21.47 4.31
CA LEU A 53 -0.55 20.74 5.06
C LEU A 53 -0.47 21.29 6.50
N PRO A 54 0.07 20.51 7.45
CA PRO A 54 0.37 20.99 8.80
C PRO A 54 1.54 21.98 8.77
N SER A 55 1.74 22.69 9.89
CA SER A 55 2.84 23.64 10.01
C SER A 55 4.21 23.01 9.79
N GLY A 56 5.09 23.70 9.07
CA GLY A 56 6.46 23.25 8.78
C GLY A 56 6.58 22.30 7.58
N PHE A 57 5.47 21.90 6.95
CA PHE A 57 5.48 21.12 5.72
C PHE A 57 5.32 22.02 4.48
N THR A 58 5.94 21.61 3.39
CA THR A 58 5.86 22.26 2.08
C THR A 58 5.58 21.21 1.01
N SER A 59 5.05 21.63 -0.14
CA SER A 59 4.90 20.76 -1.30
C SER A 59 5.45 21.38 -2.57
N ARG A 60 5.77 20.53 -3.54
CA ARG A 60 6.04 20.89 -4.92
C ARG A 60 5.50 19.83 -5.87
N ILE A 61 5.38 20.19 -7.14
CA ILE A 61 5.00 19.26 -8.20
C ILE A 61 6.27 18.77 -8.89
N ILE A 62 6.42 17.46 -8.99
CA ILE A 62 7.58 16.83 -9.66
C ILE A 62 7.27 16.42 -11.09
N ALA A 63 6.01 16.12 -11.41
CA ALA A 63 5.59 15.74 -12.75
C ALA A 63 4.09 15.98 -13.00
N ARG A 64 3.70 16.10 -14.27
CA ARG A 64 2.31 16.17 -14.74
C ARG A 64 2.13 15.30 -15.97
N SER A 65 1.06 14.52 -16.02
CA SER A 65 0.74 13.65 -17.15
C SER A 65 0.82 14.40 -18.48
N GLY A 66 1.49 13.78 -19.46
CA GLY A 66 1.69 14.34 -20.79
C GLY A 66 2.71 15.48 -20.90
N GLN A 67 3.17 16.06 -19.78
CA GLN A 67 4.17 17.11 -19.77
C GLN A 67 5.58 16.54 -19.61
N THR A 68 6.57 17.26 -20.12
CA THR A 68 7.98 16.93 -19.91
C THR A 68 8.34 17.13 -18.44
N VAL A 69 8.93 16.11 -17.82
CA VAL A 69 9.48 16.22 -16.46
C VAL A 69 10.64 17.22 -16.49
N SER A 70 10.58 18.24 -15.63
CA SER A 70 11.54 19.35 -15.58
C SER A 70 12.99 18.86 -15.58
N ALA A 71 13.84 19.53 -16.36
CA ALA A 71 15.26 19.19 -16.56
C ALA A 71 15.54 17.85 -17.25
N THR A 72 14.53 17.24 -17.90
CA THR A 72 14.68 16.00 -18.69
C THR A 72 14.01 16.16 -20.06
N SER A 73 14.09 15.12 -20.91
CA SER A 73 13.33 15.02 -22.16
C SER A 73 12.12 14.08 -22.07
N TYR A 74 11.84 13.51 -20.90
CA TYR A 74 10.85 12.47 -20.72
C TYR A 74 9.46 13.06 -20.45
N ARG A 75 8.44 12.59 -21.17
CA ARG A 75 7.04 12.94 -20.90
C ARG A 75 6.45 12.01 -19.85
N TRP A 76 5.87 12.58 -18.80
CA TRP A 76 5.23 11.81 -17.73
C TRP A 76 3.99 11.08 -18.23
N HIS A 77 3.73 9.90 -17.67
CA HIS A 77 2.61 9.06 -18.08
C HIS A 77 1.26 9.57 -17.57
N SER A 78 0.20 9.08 -18.20
CA SER A 78 -1.18 9.23 -17.76
C SER A 78 -1.45 8.39 -16.50
N ALA A 79 -2.48 8.79 -15.74
CA ALA A 79 -2.97 8.15 -14.52
C ALA A 79 -1.84 7.61 -13.61
N PRO A 80 -0.98 8.49 -13.07
CA PRO A 80 0.06 8.06 -12.18
C PRO A 80 -0.54 7.44 -10.91
N ASP A 81 -0.06 6.25 -10.60
CA ASP A 81 -0.58 5.40 -9.53
C ASP A 81 0.55 4.96 -8.59
N GLY A 82 0.42 3.78 -7.99
CA GLY A 82 1.33 3.15 -7.05
C GLY A 82 2.80 3.43 -7.31
N GLY A 83 3.51 3.72 -6.24
CA GLY A 83 4.90 4.13 -6.30
C GLY A 83 5.72 3.66 -5.11
N ALA A 84 7.03 3.71 -5.29
CA ALA A 84 8.02 3.41 -4.26
C ALA A 84 9.29 4.25 -4.52
N THR A 85 10.15 4.34 -3.52
CA THR A 85 11.49 4.93 -3.72
C THR A 85 12.60 3.92 -3.48
N TYR A 86 13.74 4.16 -4.13
CA TYR A 86 14.93 3.32 -4.07
C TYR A 86 16.16 4.19 -3.84
N ALA A 87 17.02 3.81 -2.89
CA ALA A 87 18.28 4.49 -2.66
C ALA A 87 19.20 4.35 -3.87
N ASP A 88 19.87 5.44 -4.25
CA ASP A 88 20.72 5.49 -5.43
C ASP A 88 21.94 6.40 -5.19
N GLY A 89 23.00 5.79 -4.65
CA GLY A 89 24.15 6.54 -4.13
C GLY A 89 23.71 7.49 -3.02
N THR A 90 24.01 8.79 -3.19
CA THR A 90 23.53 9.83 -2.27
C THR A 90 22.14 10.36 -2.62
N GLY A 91 21.60 9.98 -3.77
CA GLY A 91 20.26 10.33 -4.25
C GLY A 91 19.29 9.17 -4.12
N TRP A 92 18.19 9.24 -4.87
CA TRP A 92 17.17 8.19 -4.91
C TRP A 92 16.38 8.22 -6.21
N ILE A 93 15.66 7.14 -6.48
CA ILE A 93 14.72 7.00 -7.60
C ILE A 93 13.31 6.89 -7.03
N TYR A 94 12.35 7.59 -7.61
CA TYR A 94 10.91 7.37 -7.39
C TYR A 94 10.34 6.64 -8.61
N VAL A 95 9.61 5.54 -8.40
CA VAL A 95 8.87 4.83 -9.44
C VAL A 95 7.38 5.13 -9.31
N SER A 96 6.65 5.13 -10.43
CA SER A 96 5.20 5.30 -10.46
C SER A 96 4.60 4.47 -11.60
N ASN A 97 3.53 3.75 -11.28
CA ASN A 97 2.74 3.01 -12.25
C ASN A 97 1.82 3.94 -13.07
N ALA A 98 1.43 3.48 -14.26
CA ALA A 98 0.49 4.14 -15.13
C ALA A 98 -0.79 3.30 -15.24
N GLU A 99 -1.85 3.73 -14.58
CA GLU A 99 -3.12 3.02 -14.55
C GLU A 99 -3.98 3.32 -15.79
N VAL A 100 -3.46 2.91 -16.94
CA VAL A 100 -4.15 2.97 -18.23
C VAL A 100 -3.94 1.69 -18.99
N SER A 101 -4.77 1.44 -20.01
CA SER A 101 -4.60 0.27 -20.87
C SER A 101 -3.23 0.25 -21.55
N SER A 102 -2.77 -0.94 -21.95
CA SER A 102 -1.50 -1.12 -22.66
C SER A 102 -1.38 -0.23 -23.90
N GLY A 103 -2.46 -0.15 -24.70
CA GLY A 103 -2.52 0.71 -25.90
C GLY A 103 -2.49 2.22 -25.59
N SER A 104 -2.82 2.62 -24.36
CA SER A 104 -2.76 4.02 -23.89
C SER A 104 -1.45 4.34 -23.15
N GLY A 105 -0.49 3.41 -23.14
CA GLY A 105 0.83 3.60 -22.54
C GLY A 105 0.97 3.07 -21.11
N GLY A 106 0.15 2.08 -20.73
CA GLY A 106 0.24 1.39 -19.43
C GLY A 106 1.62 0.80 -19.17
N GLY A 107 1.97 0.72 -17.89
CA GLY A 107 3.30 0.31 -17.40
C GLY A 107 3.74 1.09 -16.18
N ALA A 108 5.04 1.42 -16.11
CA ALA A 108 5.63 2.16 -14.99
C ALA A 108 6.82 3.01 -15.45
N SER A 109 7.00 4.16 -14.82
CA SER A 109 8.10 5.11 -15.08
C SER A 109 8.85 5.45 -13.80
N ALA A 110 10.01 6.07 -13.95
CA ALA A 110 10.87 6.48 -12.85
C ALA A 110 11.35 7.93 -13.00
N VAL A 111 11.57 8.61 -11.87
CA VAL A 111 12.26 9.90 -11.76
C VAL A 111 13.45 9.73 -10.81
N ARG A 112 14.63 10.13 -11.25
CA ARG A 112 15.88 10.06 -10.48
C ARG A 112 16.21 11.42 -9.89
N PHE A 113 16.58 11.44 -8.62
CA PHE A 113 16.96 12.64 -7.87
C PHE A 113 18.42 12.54 -7.40
N ASN A 114 19.10 13.68 -7.35
CA ASN A 114 20.35 13.79 -6.59
C ASN A 114 20.06 13.95 -5.08
N SER A 115 21.11 14.07 -4.26
CA SER A 115 20.99 14.20 -2.80
C SER A 115 20.23 15.44 -2.32
N SER A 116 20.15 16.51 -3.12
CA SER A 116 19.37 17.70 -2.78
C SER A 116 17.89 17.58 -3.16
N GLY A 117 17.47 16.47 -3.79
CA GLY A 117 16.13 16.29 -4.34
C GLY A 117 15.94 16.98 -5.69
N THR A 118 17.01 17.34 -6.40
CA THR A 118 16.90 17.87 -7.76
C THR A 118 16.71 16.71 -8.74
N VAL A 119 15.71 16.81 -9.63
CA VAL A 119 15.51 15.83 -10.71
C VAL A 119 16.72 15.84 -11.64
N THR A 120 17.25 14.66 -11.93
CA THR A 120 18.42 14.45 -12.81
C THR A 120 18.09 13.62 -14.03
N SER A 121 17.06 12.79 -13.96
CA SER A 121 16.59 11.98 -15.09
C SER A 121 15.17 11.50 -14.86
N ALA A 122 14.46 11.14 -15.93
CA ALA A 122 13.20 10.44 -15.89
C ALA A 122 13.10 9.51 -17.10
N TYR A 123 12.51 8.32 -16.91
CA TYR A 123 12.53 7.26 -17.91
C TYR A 123 11.43 6.21 -17.67
N ARG A 124 11.24 5.34 -18.66
CA ARG A 124 10.30 4.22 -18.65
C ARG A 124 10.98 2.97 -18.11
N ILE A 125 10.33 2.23 -17.20
CA ILE A 125 10.84 0.95 -16.66
C ILE A 125 9.95 -0.26 -17.00
N LEU A 126 8.69 -0.02 -17.38
CA LEU A 126 7.75 -1.03 -17.83
C LEU A 126 6.79 -0.45 -18.87
N SER A 127 6.52 -1.18 -19.94
CA SER A 127 5.58 -0.79 -20.99
C SER A 127 4.80 -2.00 -21.51
N GLY A 128 3.62 -1.75 -22.09
CA GLY A 128 2.86 -2.79 -22.78
C GLY A 128 1.98 -3.62 -21.85
N THR A 129 1.79 -3.18 -20.61
CA THR A 129 0.94 -3.80 -19.58
C THR A 129 -0.32 -2.98 -19.34
N ASN A 130 -1.32 -3.56 -18.71
CA ASN A 130 -2.67 -2.99 -18.60
C ASN A 130 -2.99 -2.60 -17.18
N ASN A 131 -3.47 -1.36 -17.00
CA ASN A 131 -4.06 -0.88 -15.75
C ASN A 131 -3.16 -1.21 -14.57
N ASN A 132 -1.90 -0.75 -14.67
CA ASN A 132 -0.94 -0.92 -13.61
C ASN A 132 -1.40 -0.05 -12.44
N CYS A 133 -2.01 -0.66 -11.42
CA CYS A 133 -2.55 0.04 -10.26
C CYS A 133 -1.44 0.24 -9.22
N ALA A 134 -1.54 -0.38 -8.05
CA ALA A 134 -0.51 -0.33 -7.03
C ALA A 134 0.64 -1.32 -7.29
N GLY A 135 1.33 -1.72 -6.24
CA GLY A 135 2.50 -2.59 -6.35
C GLY A 135 3.25 -2.71 -5.04
N GLY A 136 4.51 -3.12 -5.14
CA GLY A 136 5.38 -3.31 -3.98
C GLY A 136 6.86 -3.28 -4.28
N SER A 137 7.65 -2.73 -3.37
CA SER A 137 9.11 -2.86 -3.43
C SER A 137 9.56 -4.22 -2.89
N THR A 138 10.62 -4.77 -3.47
CA THR A 138 11.29 -5.97 -2.97
C THR A 138 12.57 -5.61 -2.19
N PRO A 139 13.04 -6.48 -1.27
CA PRO A 139 14.30 -6.27 -0.57
C PRO A 139 15.54 -6.33 -1.48
N TRP A 140 15.41 -6.86 -2.70
CA TRP A 140 16.48 -6.90 -3.70
C TRP A 140 16.35 -5.77 -4.74
N ASN A 141 15.69 -4.68 -4.36
CA ASN A 141 15.59 -3.41 -5.09
C ASN A 141 14.92 -3.54 -6.47
N THR A 142 13.85 -4.32 -6.55
CA THR A 142 12.96 -4.35 -7.72
C THR A 142 11.58 -3.84 -7.35
N TRP A 143 10.86 -3.29 -8.35
CA TRP A 143 9.47 -2.88 -8.20
C TRP A 143 8.55 -3.92 -8.81
N LEU A 144 7.57 -4.39 -8.04
CA LEU A 144 6.48 -5.25 -8.49
C LEU A 144 5.31 -4.36 -8.91
N SER A 145 5.06 -4.26 -10.22
CA SER A 145 3.91 -3.55 -10.78
C SER A 145 2.76 -4.53 -11.02
N CYS A 146 1.56 -4.20 -10.56
CA CYS A 146 0.39 -5.09 -10.57
C CYS A 146 -0.62 -4.67 -11.64
N GLU A 147 -1.00 -5.58 -12.55
CA GLU A 147 -2.14 -5.34 -13.45
C GLU A 147 -3.48 -5.63 -12.75
N GLU A 148 -4.33 -4.61 -12.69
CA GLU A 148 -5.63 -4.60 -12.01
C GLU A 148 -6.75 -5.03 -13.00
N VAL A 149 -6.58 -6.20 -13.60
CA VAL A 149 -7.54 -6.77 -14.58
C VAL A 149 -7.84 -8.23 -14.25
N THR A 150 -8.98 -8.78 -14.68
CA THR A 150 -9.49 -10.11 -14.24
C THR A 150 -8.49 -11.27 -14.30
N ARG A 151 -7.45 -11.18 -15.14
CA ARG A 151 -6.36 -12.15 -15.23
C ARG A 151 -4.99 -11.48 -15.37
N GLY A 152 -4.81 -10.38 -14.65
CA GLY A 152 -3.60 -9.57 -14.65
C GLY A 152 -2.40 -10.32 -14.09
N TYR A 153 -1.21 -9.88 -14.49
CA TYR A 153 0.05 -10.37 -13.95
C TYR A 153 0.71 -9.33 -13.05
N VAL A 154 1.59 -9.82 -12.19
CA VAL A 154 2.63 -8.99 -11.56
C VAL A 154 3.87 -8.96 -12.47
N TYR A 155 4.43 -7.78 -12.69
CA TYR A 155 5.67 -7.57 -13.42
C TYR A 155 6.75 -7.07 -12.46
N GLU A 156 7.89 -7.77 -12.44
CA GLU A 156 9.06 -7.32 -11.71
C GLU A 156 9.91 -6.42 -12.59
N THR A 157 10.19 -5.22 -12.13
CA THR A 157 10.84 -4.15 -12.89
C THR A 157 12.10 -3.67 -12.17
N ASP A 158 13.09 -3.24 -12.95
CA ASP A 158 14.32 -2.65 -12.43
C ASP A 158 14.16 -1.12 -12.33
N PRO A 159 14.19 -0.54 -11.12
CA PRO A 159 14.05 0.90 -10.93
C PRO A 159 15.13 1.71 -11.66
N TRP A 160 16.31 1.16 -11.94
CA TRP A 160 17.37 1.83 -12.69
C TRP A 160 17.17 1.79 -14.22
N GLY A 161 16.18 1.04 -14.70
CA GLY A 161 15.88 0.91 -16.12
C GLY A 161 16.97 0.19 -16.93
N VAL A 162 17.83 -0.59 -16.28
CA VAL A 162 18.93 -1.32 -16.95
C VAL A 162 18.46 -2.70 -17.40
N LYS A 163 17.74 -3.42 -16.54
CA LYS A 163 17.20 -4.75 -16.83
C LYS A 163 15.77 -4.63 -17.35
N ALA A 164 15.44 -5.45 -18.34
CA ALA A 164 14.07 -5.57 -18.82
C ALA A 164 13.14 -6.09 -17.72
N ALA A 165 11.91 -5.58 -17.69
CA ALA A 165 10.88 -6.10 -16.81
C ALA A 165 10.55 -7.57 -17.11
N VAL A 166 10.20 -8.32 -16.07
CA VAL A 166 9.90 -9.75 -16.17
C VAL A 166 8.53 -10.03 -15.58
N GLN A 167 7.63 -10.58 -16.40
CA GLN A 167 6.33 -11.08 -15.94
C GLN A 167 6.52 -12.25 -14.96
N ARG A 168 5.77 -12.26 -13.85
CA ARG A 168 5.87 -13.27 -12.79
C ARG A 168 4.58 -14.10 -12.65
N PRO A 169 4.34 -15.07 -13.55
CA PRO A 169 3.09 -15.85 -13.55
C PRO A 169 2.87 -16.68 -12.29
N ALA A 170 3.94 -17.05 -11.57
CA ALA A 170 3.85 -17.83 -10.34
C ALA A 170 3.13 -17.09 -9.19
N LEU A 171 3.02 -15.75 -9.25
CA LEU A 171 2.29 -14.94 -8.27
C LEU A 171 0.76 -14.99 -8.48
N GLY A 172 0.28 -15.67 -9.52
CA GLY A 172 -1.14 -15.84 -9.78
C GLY A 172 -1.72 -14.85 -10.79
N ARG A 173 -2.95 -15.11 -11.22
CA ARG A 173 -3.69 -14.27 -12.17
C ARG A 173 -5.05 -13.85 -11.62
N PHE A 174 -5.19 -12.57 -11.35
CA PHE A 174 -6.40 -11.91 -10.83
C PHE A 174 -6.23 -10.39 -10.96
N LYS A 175 -7.19 -9.60 -10.47
CA LYS A 175 -7.09 -8.14 -10.37
C LYS A 175 -6.12 -7.81 -9.24
N HIS A 176 -4.82 -7.81 -9.54
CA HIS A 176 -3.80 -7.53 -8.52
C HIS A 176 -3.84 -6.06 -8.20
N GLU A 177 -4.02 -5.71 -6.93
CA GLU A 177 -3.83 -4.34 -6.51
C GLU A 177 -2.38 -4.10 -6.10
N ALA A 178 -1.98 -4.62 -4.94
CA ALA A 178 -0.70 -4.31 -4.32
C ALA A 178 0.09 -5.57 -3.99
N ALA A 179 1.38 -5.36 -3.72
CA ALA A 179 2.27 -6.41 -3.26
C ALA A 179 3.09 -5.93 -2.06
N ALA A 180 3.36 -6.80 -1.10
CA ALA A 180 4.22 -6.46 0.04
C ALA A 180 5.20 -7.60 0.34
N ALA A 181 6.49 -7.31 0.33
CA ALA A 181 7.53 -8.30 0.57
C ALA A 181 7.82 -8.47 2.06
N ASP A 182 7.55 -9.67 2.57
CA ASP A 182 7.92 -10.13 3.90
C ASP A 182 9.32 -10.73 3.87
N ALA A 183 10.32 -9.89 4.16
CA ALA A 183 11.71 -10.32 4.21
C ALA A 183 12.04 -11.23 5.40
N ASP A 184 11.23 -11.19 6.46
CA ASP A 184 11.46 -11.95 7.69
C ASP A 184 11.05 -13.41 7.51
N HIS A 185 9.99 -13.66 6.74
CA HIS A 185 9.40 -14.98 6.53
C HIS A 185 9.51 -15.51 5.10
N GLY A 186 9.92 -14.67 4.14
CA GLY A 186 10.13 -15.04 2.74
C GLY A 186 8.83 -15.20 1.94
N TYR A 187 7.89 -14.27 2.10
CA TYR A 187 6.64 -14.23 1.34
C TYR A 187 6.45 -12.91 0.58
N ILE A 188 5.67 -12.94 -0.50
CA ILE A 188 5.07 -11.75 -1.11
C ILE A 188 3.57 -11.79 -0.83
N TYR A 189 3.04 -10.86 -0.04
CA TYR A 189 1.60 -10.69 0.14
C TYR A 189 0.99 -9.99 -1.07
N LEU A 190 -0.23 -10.36 -1.45
CA LEU A 190 -0.94 -9.81 -2.61
C LEU A 190 -2.41 -9.59 -2.25
N THR A 191 -2.97 -8.48 -2.72
CA THR A 191 -4.38 -8.11 -2.59
C THR A 191 -5.10 -8.24 -3.93
N GLU A 192 -6.41 -8.52 -3.88
CA GLU A 192 -7.27 -8.60 -5.06
C GLU A 192 -8.44 -7.64 -4.94
N ASP A 193 -8.53 -6.70 -5.88
CA ASP A 193 -9.63 -5.73 -5.95
C ASP A 193 -10.86 -6.33 -6.64
N GLU A 194 -11.58 -7.11 -5.85
CA GLU A 194 -12.91 -7.59 -6.17
C GLU A 194 -13.78 -7.50 -4.91
N THR A 195 -15.08 -7.29 -5.08
CA THR A 195 -16.02 -7.30 -3.93
C THR A 195 -16.03 -8.63 -3.17
N ASP A 196 -15.68 -9.72 -3.85
CA ASP A 196 -15.43 -11.04 -3.29
C ASP A 196 -13.94 -11.44 -3.33
N GLY A 197 -13.04 -10.45 -3.28
CA GLY A 197 -11.59 -10.63 -3.34
C GLY A 197 -11.02 -11.44 -2.18
N ARG A 198 -9.73 -11.77 -2.29
CA ARG A 198 -8.98 -12.55 -1.32
C ARG A 198 -7.64 -11.89 -0.99
N PHE A 199 -7.06 -12.32 0.13
CA PHE A 199 -5.70 -11.98 0.51
C PHE A 199 -4.81 -13.21 0.28
N TYR A 200 -3.73 -13.02 -0.48
CA TYR A 200 -2.83 -14.08 -0.89
C TYR A 200 -1.43 -13.88 -0.31
N ARG A 201 -0.64 -14.97 -0.31
CA ARG A 201 0.80 -14.89 -0.16
C ARG A 201 1.49 -15.86 -1.12
N PHE A 202 2.59 -15.43 -1.69
CA PHE A 202 3.45 -16.25 -2.55
C PHE A 202 4.75 -16.56 -1.84
N ARG A 203 5.13 -17.84 -1.79
CA ARG A 203 6.42 -18.30 -1.27
C ARG A 203 7.32 -18.73 -2.42
N PRO A 204 8.35 -17.96 -2.80
CA PRO A 204 9.28 -18.39 -3.84
C PRO A 204 10.08 -19.61 -3.36
N ASN A 205 10.47 -20.47 -4.30
CA ASN A 205 11.38 -21.59 -4.01
C ASN A 205 12.77 -21.10 -3.56
N THR A 206 13.16 -19.92 -4.01
CA THR A 206 14.39 -19.24 -3.62
C THR A 206 14.09 -17.77 -3.41
N TRP A 207 14.26 -17.26 -2.20
CA TRP A 207 14.04 -15.83 -1.89
C TRP A 207 14.91 -14.96 -2.81
N GLY A 208 14.32 -13.92 -3.40
CA GLY A 208 14.96 -13.13 -4.47
C GLY A 208 14.72 -13.65 -5.89
N ASN A 209 14.06 -14.80 -6.07
CA ASN A 209 13.70 -15.32 -7.38
C ASN A 209 12.21 -15.68 -7.44
N LEU A 210 11.44 -14.82 -8.11
CA LEU A 210 9.98 -14.95 -8.25
C LEU A 210 9.53 -15.82 -9.44
N SER A 211 10.45 -16.53 -10.11
CA SER A 211 10.11 -17.37 -11.27
C SER A 211 9.32 -18.63 -10.91
N SER A 212 9.45 -19.13 -9.68
CA SER A 212 8.76 -20.34 -9.21
C SER A 212 8.53 -20.31 -7.70
N GLY A 213 7.48 -20.98 -7.24
CA GLY A 213 7.09 -21.03 -5.84
C GLY A 213 5.66 -21.50 -5.67
N THR A 214 5.10 -21.28 -4.49
CA THR A 214 3.73 -21.67 -4.13
C THR A 214 2.90 -20.43 -3.80
N LEU A 215 1.82 -20.22 -4.54
CA LEU A 215 0.78 -19.27 -4.18
C LEU A 215 -0.18 -19.89 -3.16
N GLN A 216 -0.52 -19.14 -2.13
CA GLN A 216 -1.45 -19.53 -1.08
C GLN A 216 -2.48 -18.42 -0.86
N VAL A 217 -3.67 -18.82 -0.40
CA VAL A 217 -4.77 -17.92 -0.05
C VAL A 217 -5.11 -18.07 1.43
N LEU A 218 -5.46 -16.94 2.07
CA LEU A 218 -5.83 -16.91 3.48
C LEU A 218 -7.18 -17.60 3.70
N VAL A 219 -7.24 -18.48 4.68
CA VAL A 219 -8.44 -19.26 5.08
C VAL A 219 -8.80 -18.91 6.52
N ALA A 220 -10.02 -18.38 6.69
CA ALA A 220 -10.59 -17.99 7.97
C ALA A 220 -12.11 -17.73 7.83
N GLY A 221 -12.81 -17.64 8.96
CA GLY A 221 -14.22 -17.27 8.99
C GLY A 221 -14.49 -15.78 8.71
N THR A 222 -15.72 -15.36 8.97
CA THR A 222 -16.17 -13.97 8.77
C THR A 222 -15.70 -13.00 9.84
N ALA A 223 -15.13 -13.48 10.95
CA ALA A 223 -14.61 -12.66 12.04
C ALA A 223 -13.58 -11.62 11.55
N THR A 224 -13.54 -10.48 12.23
CA THR A 224 -12.62 -9.36 11.96
C THR A 224 -11.33 -9.44 12.77
N SER A 225 -11.21 -10.45 13.64
CA SER A 225 -9.99 -10.79 14.35
C SER A 225 -9.89 -12.29 14.59
N GLY A 226 -8.66 -12.76 14.81
CA GLY A 226 -8.39 -14.13 15.21
C GLY A 226 -7.34 -14.83 14.37
N PRO A 227 -7.02 -16.09 14.70
CA PRO A 227 -6.06 -16.90 13.96
C PRO A 227 -6.56 -17.18 12.54
N VAL A 228 -5.62 -17.34 11.62
CA VAL A 228 -5.88 -17.69 10.22
C VAL A 228 -5.01 -18.87 9.81
N THR A 229 -5.40 -19.54 8.75
CA THR A 229 -4.59 -20.56 8.09
C THR A 229 -4.37 -20.20 6.63
N TRP A 230 -3.52 -20.95 5.94
CA TRP A 230 -3.19 -20.73 4.53
C TRP A 230 -3.33 -22.04 3.77
N ALA A 231 -3.97 -21.98 2.61
CA ALA A 231 -4.12 -23.12 1.70
C ALA A 231 -3.48 -22.81 0.36
N ASN A 232 -2.87 -23.83 -0.26
CA ASN A 232 -2.28 -23.69 -1.59
C ASN A 232 -3.38 -23.41 -2.62
N VAL A 233 -3.14 -22.45 -3.49
CA VAL A 233 -3.96 -22.24 -4.69
C VAL A 233 -3.62 -23.35 -5.69
N PRO A 234 -4.59 -24.20 -6.09
CA PRO A 234 -4.33 -25.33 -6.99
C PRO A 234 -3.84 -24.93 -8.38
N ASP A 235 -4.37 -23.85 -8.95
CA ASP A 235 -4.06 -23.36 -10.28
C ASP A 235 -3.86 -21.83 -10.30
N PRO A 236 -2.64 -21.35 -10.00
CA PRO A 236 -2.32 -19.92 -10.05
C PRO A 236 -2.50 -19.30 -11.45
N ALA A 237 -2.50 -20.10 -12.52
CA ALA A 237 -2.72 -19.60 -13.87
C ALA A 237 -4.21 -19.31 -14.18
N ALA A 238 -5.11 -19.64 -13.25
CA ALA A 238 -6.56 -19.44 -13.38
C ALA A 238 -7.12 -19.95 -14.72
N SER A 239 -6.66 -21.14 -15.12
CA SER A 239 -6.97 -21.76 -16.41
C SER A 239 -8.41 -22.26 -16.48
N SER A 240 -8.94 -22.74 -15.35
CA SER A 240 -10.29 -23.33 -15.26
C SER A 240 -11.27 -22.50 -14.43
N ALA A 241 -10.79 -21.82 -13.39
CA ALA A 241 -11.59 -20.97 -12.50
C ALA A 241 -10.77 -19.77 -12.02
N GLN A 242 -11.45 -18.67 -11.67
CA GLN A 242 -10.81 -17.52 -11.04
C GLN A 242 -10.11 -17.94 -9.76
N THR A 243 -8.92 -17.37 -9.50
CA THR A 243 -8.05 -17.72 -8.37
C THR A 243 -8.80 -17.73 -7.03
N ARG A 244 -9.67 -16.72 -6.79
CA ARG A 244 -10.47 -16.57 -5.58
C ARG A 244 -11.51 -17.66 -5.30
N HIS A 245 -11.85 -18.49 -6.28
CA HIS A 245 -12.88 -19.53 -6.17
C HIS A 245 -12.33 -20.94 -6.07
N GLN A 246 -11.00 -21.12 -6.05
CA GLN A 246 -10.39 -22.44 -6.12
C GLN A 246 -10.26 -23.14 -4.76
N VAL A 247 -10.38 -22.40 -3.65
CA VAL A 247 -10.17 -22.91 -2.30
C VAL A 247 -11.41 -22.65 -1.45
N SER A 248 -12.02 -23.73 -0.96
CA SER A 248 -13.11 -23.65 0.02
C SER A 248 -12.63 -23.04 1.34
N GLY A 249 -13.42 -22.13 1.92
CA GLY A 249 -13.08 -21.45 3.17
C GLY A 249 -12.09 -20.28 3.02
N ALA A 250 -11.65 -19.95 1.80
CA ALA A 250 -10.87 -18.74 1.57
C ALA A 250 -11.65 -17.49 2.05
N LYS A 251 -11.02 -16.68 2.90
CA LYS A 251 -11.69 -15.53 3.54
C LYS A 251 -11.93 -14.41 2.53
N VAL A 252 -13.16 -13.90 2.51
CA VAL A 252 -13.56 -12.74 1.69
C VAL A 252 -13.06 -11.44 2.29
N PHE A 253 -12.49 -10.60 1.43
CA PHE A 253 -12.14 -9.21 1.67
C PHE A 253 -12.78 -8.37 0.55
N ASN A 254 -13.49 -7.29 0.90
CA ASN A 254 -14.33 -6.55 -0.02
C ASN A 254 -13.55 -5.39 -0.68
N GLY A 255 -13.02 -5.64 -1.88
CA GLY A 255 -12.18 -4.70 -2.64
C GLY A 255 -10.84 -4.48 -1.97
N GLY A 256 -9.95 -5.49 -2.03
CA GLY A 256 -8.65 -5.42 -1.37
C GLY A 256 -7.70 -4.51 -2.14
N GLU A 257 -7.24 -3.43 -1.50
CA GLU A 257 -6.46 -2.38 -2.16
C GLU A 257 -4.96 -2.43 -1.75
N GLY A 258 -4.35 -1.29 -1.41
CA GLY A 258 -2.96 -1.19 -0.97
C GLY A 258 -2.55 -2.17 0.14
N CYS A 259 -1.30 -2.63 0.13
CA CYS A 259 -0.70 -3.36 1.24
C CYS A 259 0.76 -2.99 1.49
N PHE A 260 1.20 -3.08 2.74
CA PHE A 260 2.55 -2.74 3.17
C PHE A 260 3.01 -3.64 4.32
N TYR A 261 4.22 -4.20 4.22
CA TYR A 261 4.80 -5.05 5.25
C TYR A 261 5.92 -4.33 6.01
N ALA A 262 5.83 -4.34 7.35
CA ALA A 262 6.95 -4.00 8.22
C ALA A 262 6.74 -4.58 9.63
N ALA A 263 7.84 -4.82 10.33
CA ALA A 263 7.84 -5.20 11.75
C ALA A 263 6.90 -6.39 12.07
N GLY A 264 6.93 -7.45 11.26
CA GLY A 264 6.12 -8.65 11.47
C GLY A 264 4.63 -8.51 11.12
N THR A 265 4.21 -7.39 10.51
CA THR A 265 2.82 -7.13 10.17
C THR A 265 2.68 -6.68 8.72
N CYS A 266 1.75 -7.28 7.99
CA CYS A 266 1.26 -6.76 6.72
C CYS A 266 -0.04 -5.99 6.97
N TRP A 267 -0.02 -4.68 6.73
CA TRP A 267 -1.24 -3.88 6.70
C TRP A 267 -1.80 -3.87 5.29
N PHE A 268 -3.12 -3.97 5.17
CA PHE A 268 -3.79 -3.88 3.88
C PHE A 268 -5.19 -3.29 4.05
N THR A 269 -5.70 -2.70 2.98
CA THR A 269 -6.96 -1.96 2.96
C THR A 269 -8.07 -2.73 2.26
N THR A 270 -9.31 -2.46 2.63
CA THR A 270 -10.48 -2.90 1.89
C THR A 270 -11.43 -1.73 1.66
N LYS A 271 -11.56 -1.27 0.41
CA LYS A 271 -12.35 -0.07 0.08
C LYS A 271 -13.84 -0.26 0.32
N GLY A 272 -14.36 -1.46 0.05
CA GLY A 272 -15.79 -1.73 0.11
C GLY A 272 -16.38 -1.69 1.53
N ASP A 273 -15.56 -1.77 2.57
CA ASP A 273 -15.98 -1.64 3.98
C ASP A 273 -15.17 -0.63 4.79
N ASN A 274 -14.28 0.14 4.14
CA ASN A 274 -13.47 1.20 4.75
C ASN A 274 -12.62 0.73 5.93
N ARG A 275 -11.89 -0.38 5.74
CA ARG A 275 -11.05 -0.97 6.78
C ARG A 275 -9.56 -0.94 6.43
N VAL A 276 -8.76 -0.82 7.48
CA VAL A 276 -7.34 -1.15 7.46
C VAL A 276 -7.15 -2.38 8.34
N TRP A 277 -6.78 -3.49 7.71
CA TRP A 277 -6.48 -4.75 8.36
C TRP A 277 -5.00 -4.81 8.76
N ALA A 278 -4.70 -5.61 9.77
CA ALA A 278 -3.35 -6.01 10.14
C ALA A 278 -3.26 -7.54 10.20
N TYR A 279 -2.50 -8.12 9.27
CA TYR A 279 -2.08 -9.52 9.34
C TYR A 279 -0.75 -9.62 10.08
N ASN A 280 -0.75 -10.25 11.26
CA ASN A 280 0.47 -10.56 11.99
C ASN A 280 1.08 -11.86 11.46
N ALA A 281 2.25 -11.77 10.84
CA ALA A 281 2.93 -12.90 10.23
C ALA A 281 3.48 -13.88 11.28
N ASN A 282 3.95 -13.37 12.43
CA ASN A 282 4.52 -14.17 13.51
C ASN A 282 3.49 -15.10 14.18
N THR A 283 2.26 -14.60 14.37
CA THR A 283 1.18 -15.36 15.03
C THR A 283 0.16 -15.95 14.07
N SER A 284 0.27 -15.65 12.77
CA SER A 284 -0.72 -15.99 11.75
C SER A 284 -2.14 -15.64 12.19
N SER A 285 -2.36 -14.35 12.43
CA SER A 285 -3.66 -13.82 12.88
C SER A 285 -3.97 -12.49 12.24
N ILE A 286 -5.25 -12.19 12.05
CA ILE A 286 -5.72 -10.88 11.59
C ILE A 286 -6.37 -10.09 12.73
N SER A 287 -6.38 -8.76 12.58
CA SER A 287 -7.13 -7.80 13.38
C SER A 287 -7.41 -6.55 12.56
N LEU A 288 -8.22 -5.63 13.09
CA LEU A 288 -8.45 -4.32 12.49
C LEU A 288 -7.53 -3.27 13.12
N THR A 289 -6.78 -2.57 12.28
CA THR A 289 -6.10 -1.33 12.65
C THR A 289 -7.06 -0.15 12.60
N TYR A 290 -7.99 -0.15 11.64
CA TYR A 290 -9.04 0.87 11.52
C TYR A 290 -10.29 0.28 10.87
N ASP A 291 -11.46 0.81 11.24
CA ASP A 291 -12.76 0.52 10.64
C ASP A 291 -13.65 1.76 10.78
N ALA A 292 -14.00 2.38 9.65
CA ALA A 292 -14.82 3.60 9.64
C ALA A 292 -16.17 3.41 10.34
N SER A 293 -16.77 2.21 10.29
CA SER A 293 -18.05 1.91 10.94
C SER A 293 -17.98 1.82 12.47
N LEU A 294 -16.76 1.68 13.01
CA LEU A 294 -16.48 1.60 14.44
C LEU A 294 -15.98 2.92 15.03
N VAL A 295 -15.94 3.99 14.25
CA VAL A 295 -15.62 5.34 14.74
C VAL A 295 -16.72 5.83 15.67
N THR A 296 -16.32 6.34 16.82
CA THR A 296 -17.22 6.92 17.83
C THR A 296 -17.02 8.43 17.92
N GLY A 297 -18.07 9.17 18.33
CA GLY A 297 -17.95 10.60 18.61
C GLY A 297 -17.92 11.54 17.39
N GLY A 298 -18.22 11.06 16.19
CA GLY A 298 -18.30 11.90 14.99
C GLY A 298 -18.29 11.11 13.68
N SER A 299 -18.07 11.81 12.58
CA SER A 299 -17.85 11.20 11.27
C SER A 299 -16.46 10.57 11.20
N ALA A 300 -16.35 9.45 10.49
CA ALA A 300 -15.08 8.80 10.19
C ALA A 300 -14.17 9.76 9.39
N PRO A 301 -12.95 10.06 9.86
CA PRO A 301 -12.04 11.00 9.18
C PRO A 301 -11.29 10.36 8.01
N LEU A 302 -11.38 9.04 7.85
CA LEU A 302 -10.74 8.29 6.76
C LEU A 302 -11.80 7.38 6.11
N THR A 303 -12.06 7.61 4.83
CA THR A 303 -12.97 6.83 4.00
C THR A 303 -12.41 6.71 2.59
N GLY A 304 -12.90 5.75 1.80
CA GLY A 304 -12.30 5.46 0.50
C GLY A 304 -10.89 4.92 0.65
N VAL A 305 -10.63 4.08 1.66
CA VAL A 305 -9.28 3.59 1.93
C VAL A 305 -8.74 2.82 0.72
N ASP A 306 -7.58 3.25 0.24
CA ASP A 306 -6.87 2.60 -0.86
C ASP A 306 -5.39 2.43 -0.46
N ASN A 307 -4.46 3.22 -1.02
CA ASN A 307 -3.05 2.90 -0.91
C ASN A 307 -2.55 3.13 0.53
N VAL A 308 -1.66 2.26 1.03
CA VAL A 308 -1.08 2.40 2.36
C VAL A 308 0.44 2.29 2.33
N THR A 309 1.12 3.17 3.06
CA THR A 309 2.56 3.09 3.34
C THR A 309 2.84 3.36 4.81
N ARG A 310 4.08 3.15 5.26
CA ARG A 310 4.49 3.35 6.66
C ARG A 310 5.77 4.18 6.75
N ALA A 311 5.78 5.15 7.65
CA ALA A 311 6.99 5.91 7.98
C ALA A 311 7.90 5.15 8.96
N GLY A 312 9.13 5.64 9.16
CA GLY A 312 10.07 5.12 10.16
C GLY A 312 9.49 5.12 11.58
N SER A 313 8.75 6.19 11.93
CA SER A 313 8.04 6.35 13.21
C SER A 313 7.01 5.27 13.52
N GLY A 314 6.58 4.57 12.47
CA GLY A 314 5.51 3.60 12.50
C GLY A 314 4.11 4.13 12.29
N ASP A 315 3.98 5.41 11.96
CA ASP A 315 2.74 5.96 11.46
C ASP A 315 2.43 5.36 10.07
N LEU A 316 1.20 4.87 9.88
CA LEU A 316 0.66 4.52 8.58
C LEU A 316 0.13 5.76 7.89
N TYR A 317 0.32 5.85 6.59
CA TYR A 317 -0.22 6.88 5.71
C TYR A 317 -1.14 6.18 4.72
N VAL A 318 -2.44 6.43 4.83
CA VAL A 318 -3.48 5.80 4.02
C VAL A 318 -4.08 6.86 3.11
N ALA A 319 -4.03 6.63 1.80
CA ALA A 319 -4.59 7.51 0.79
C ALA A 319 -6.07 7.20 0.55
N GLU A 320 -6.81 8.22 0.14
CA GLU A 320 -8.23 8.11 -0.17
C GLU A 320 -8.51 8.08 -1.69
N ASP A 321 -9.37 7.14 -2.09
CA ASP A 321 -10.13 7.10 -3.35
C ASP A 321 -11.65 7.16 -3.05
N GLY A 322 -12.31 8.24 -3.48
CA GLY A 322 -13.74 8.50 -3.19
C GLY A 322 -14.03 9.16 -1.84
N GLY A 323 -12.99 9.54 -1.08
CA GLY A 323 -13.07 10.32 0.16
C GLY A 323 -13.01 11.84 -0.04
N ASN A 324 -12.25 12.52 0.81
CA ASN A 324 -12.10 13.98 0.85
C ASN A 324 -10.77 14.46 0.23
N MET A 325 -10.14 13.62 -0.61
CA MET A 325 -8.83 13.84 -1.20
C MET A 325 -7.75 14.05 -0.13
N GLU A 326 -7.71 13.15 0.86
CA GLU A 326 -6.76 13.19 1.97
C GLU A 326 -5.76 12.03 1.92
N ILE A 327 -4.60 12.26 2.54
CA ILE A 327 -3.84 11.16 3.13
C ILE A 327 -4.06 11.27 4.63
N CYS A 328 -4.55 10.22 5.25
CA CYS A 328 -4.77 10.14 6.68
C CYS A 328 -3.66 9.33 7.35
N LEU A 329 -3.31 9.72 8.57
CA LEU A 329 -2.43 8.99 9.45
C LEU A 329 -3.21 8.00 10.27
N ILE A 330 -2.62 6.82 10.49
CA ILE A 330 -2.95 5.97 11.65
C ILE A 330 -1.67 5.74 12.43
N THR A 331 -1.61 6.30 13.63
CA THR A 331 -0.41 6.26 14.48
C THR A 331 -0.29 4.95 15.25
N PRO A 332 0.91 4.62 15.80
CA PRO A 332 1.08 3.49 16.71
C PRO A 332 0.29 3.59 18.03
N ASP A 333 -0.23 4.76 18.39
CA ASP A 333 -1.11 4.94 19.56
C ASP A 333 -2.60 4.96 19.18
N ASP A 334 -2.93 4.43 18.00
CA ASP A 334 -4.29 4.18 17.52
C ASP A 334 -5.10 5.49 17.35
N THR A 335 -4.43 6.57 16.95
CA THR A 335 -5.05 7.83 16.50
C THR A 335 -5.19 7.82 14.98
N VAL A 336 -6.38 8.14 14.47
CA VAL A 336 -6.58 8.45 13.04
C VAL A 336 -6.82 9.95 12.84
N ALA A 337 -6.09 10.57 11.90
CA ALA A 337 -6.20 12.00 11.62
C ALA A 337 -5.76 12.35 10.19
N PRO A 338 -6.38 13.35 9.53
CA PRO A 338 -5.87 13.85 8.25
C PRO A 338 -4.45 14.41 8.38
N PHE A 339 -3.57 14.04 7.44
CA PHE A 339 -2.22 14.60 7.33
C PHE A 339 -2.11 15.66 6.25
N LEU A 340 -2.75 15.44 5.10
CA LEU A 340 -2.82 16.42 4.03
C LEU A 340 -4.17 16.33 3.32
N ARG A 341 -4.55 17.41 2.63
CA ARG A 341 -5.71 17.45 1.73
C ARG A 341 -5.38 18.15 0.43
N ILE A 342 -5.84 17.61 -0.69
CA ILE A 342 -5.79 18.29 -1.99
C ILE A 342 -7.11 18.99 -2.27
N THR A 343 -7.06 20.27 -2.63
CA THR A 343 -8.24 21.08 -2.97
C THR A 343 -8.39 21.25 -4.48
N GLY A 344 -9.63 21.37 -4.96
CA GLY A 344 -9.93 21.62 -6.38
C GLY A 344 -9.67 20.44 -7.32
N GLN A 345 -9.56 19.21 -6.78
CA GLN A 345 -9.26 17.98 -7.53
C GLN A 345 -10.20 16.82 -7.14
N SER A 346 -11.46 17.12 -6.83
CA SER A 346 -12.45 16.13 -6.33
C SER A 346 -12.88 15.07 -7.36
N GLY A 347 -12.49 15.21 -8.62
CA GLY A 347 -12.69 14.18 -9.66
C GLY A 347 -11.50 13.22 -9.81
N SER A 348 -10.58 13.22 -8.83
CA SER A 348 -9.41 12.36 -8.76
C SER A 348 -9.45 11.54 -7.47
N GLU A 349 -8.48 10.66 -7.31
CA GLU A 349 -8.05 10.05 -6.04
C GLU A 349 -6.59 10.41 -5.73
N ILE A 350 -6.12 10.02 -4.53
CA ILE A 350 -4.70 10.07 -4.15
C ILE A 350 -4.08 8.68 -4.22
N THR A 351 -2.95 8.56 -4.92
CA THR A 351 -2.28 7.27 -5.16
C THR A 351 -0.80 7.32 -4.83
N GLY A 352 -0.20 6.15 -4.65
CA GLY A 352 1.24 5.90 -4.56
C GLY A 352 2.01 6.66 -3.48
N PRO A 353 1.52 6.81 -2.22
CA PRO A 353 2.31 7.41 -1.16
C PRO A 353 3.61 6.61 -0.91
N ALA A 354 4.76 7.25 -1.10
CA ALA A 354 6.08 6.63 -0.97
C ALA A 354 7.08 7.58 -0.31
N PHE A 355 7.67 7.16 0.81
CA PHE A 355 8.73 7.91 1.47
C PHE A 355 10.04 7.80 0.70
N SER A 356 10.84 8.87 0.66
CA SER A 356 12.26 8.80 0.31
C SER A 356 13.01 7.87 1.27
N PRO A 357 14.16 7.30 0.88
CA PRO A 357 14.88 6.34 1.73
C PRO A 357 15.33 6.92 3.09
N ASP A 358 15.52 8.24 3.18
CA ASP A 358 15.85 8.95 4.41
C ASP A 358 14.62 9.37 5.24
N GLY A 359 13.41 9.09 4.76
CA GLY A 359 12.14 9.40 5.42
C GLY A 359 11.76 10.89 5.42
N LYS A 360 12.51 11.76 4.72
CA LYS A 360 12.30 13.22 4.78
C LYS A 360 11.35 13.78 3.74
N ARG A 361 10.98 12.97 2.74
CA ARG A 361 10.10 13.36 1.65
C ARG A 361 9.04 12.30 1.43
N LEU A 362 7.81 12.72 1.16
CA LEU A 362 6.71 11.86 0.76
C LEU A 362 6.31 12.20 -0.67
N TYR A 363 6.35 11.22 -1.56
CA TYR A 363 5.83 11.29 -2.92
C TYR A 363 4.44 10.69 -2.96
N PHE A 364 3.56 11.21 -3.82
CA PHE A 364 2.24 10.65 -4.13
C PHE A 364 1.71 11.33 -5.40
N SER A 365 0.60 10.86 -5.94
CA SER A 365 -0.07 11.50 -7.06
C SER A 365 -1.52 11.82 -6.76
N SER A 366 -2.04 12.85 -7.42
CA SER A 366 -3.46 12.92 -7.76
C SER A 366 -3.60 12.29 -9.15
N GLN A 367 -4.26 11.14 -9.22
CA GLN A 367 -4.26 10.28 -10.42
C GLN A 367 -4.82 11.01 -11.67
N ARG A 368 -5.85 11.84 -11.49
CA ARG A 368 -6.57 12.53 -12.57
C ARG A 368 -6.46 14.06 -12.52
N GLY A 369 -5.85 14.56 -11.45
CA GLY A 369 -5.59 15.97 -11.20
C GLY A 369 -6.84 16.84 -11.26
N THR A 370 -6.66 18.08 -11.66
CA THR A 370 -7.76 19.07 -11.79
C THR A 370 -8.75 18.75 -12.90
N SER A 371 -8.37 17.91 -13.86
CA SER A 371 -9.22 17.60 -15.02
C SER A 371 -10.25 16.51 -14.76
N GLY A 372 -10.02 15.66 -13.75
CA GLY A 372 -10.81 14.44 -13.54
C GLY A 372 -10.63 13.36 -14.63
N SER A 373 -9.64 13.51 -15.51
CA SER A 373 -9.31 12.55 -16.57
C SER A 373 -7.91 11.94 -16.36
N SER A 374 -7.69 10.72 -16.85
CA SER A 374 -6.40 10.04 -16.82
C SER A 374 -5.25 10.83 -17.45
N SER A 375 -5.52 11.79 -18.34
CA SER A 375 -4.50 12.66 -18.93
C SER A 375 -4.08 13.85 -18.04
N GLY A 376 -4.75 14.08 -16.90
CA GLY A 376 -4.55 15.24 -16.04
C GLY A 376 -3.77 14.99 -14.75
N GLY A 377 -3.21 13.79 -14.56
CA GLY A 377 -2.54 13.41 -13.32
C GLY A 377 -1.39 14.34 -12.91
N ILE A 378 -1.20 14.49 -11.61
CA ILE A 378 -0.19 15.37 -11.01
C ILE A 378 0.55 14.60 -9.92
N THR A 379 1.87 14.50 -10.02
CA THR A 379 2.71 13.85 -8.98
C THR A 379 3.37 14.92 -8.13
N TYR A 380 3.20 14.78 -6.83
CA TYR A 380 3.64 15.71 -5.80
C TYR A 380 4.80 15.15 -4.98
N GLU A 381 5.52 16.06 -4.34
CA GLU A 381 6.44 15.79 -3.25
C GLU A 381 6.08 16.70 -2.08
N VAL A 382 6.00 16.14 -0.87
CA VAL A 382 5.90 16.86 0.40
C VAL A 382 7.19 16.69 1.18
N THR A 383 7.72 17.79 1.73
CA THR A 383 8.89 17.81 2.62
C THR A 383 8.54 18.54 3.91
N GLY A 384 9.01 18.04 5.05
CA GLY A 384 8.79 18.69 6.34
C GLY A 384 9.27 17.85 7.52
N PRO A 385 8.88 18.20 8.75
CA PRO A 385 9.32 17.54 9.97
C PRO A 385 8.59 16.21 10.19
N PHE A 386 8.73 15.25 9.27
CA PHE A 386 8.25 13.89 9.48
C PHE A 386 8.85 13.29 10.75
N ARG A 387 8.03 12.57 11.53
CA ARG A 387 8.47 11.83 12.70
C ARG A 387 9.40 10.68 12.26
N SER A 388 10.46 10.47 13.03
CA SER A 388 11.44 9.41 12.84
C SER A 388 11.24 8.25 13.79
#